data_AF-D5QGV4-F1
#
_entry.id   AF-D5QGV4-F1
#
_cell.length_a   1.000
_cell.length_b   1.000
_cell.length_c   1.000
_cell.angle_alpha   90.00
_cell.angle_beta   90.00
_cell.angle_gamma   90.00
#
_symmetry.space_group_name_H-M   'P 1'
#
loop_
_entity.id
_entity.type
_entity.pdbx_description
1 polymer ?
#
loop_
_entity_poly.entity_id
_entity_poly.type
_entity_poly.pdbx_seq_one_letter_code
_entity_poly.pdbx_strand_id
1 'polypeptide(L)' 'MNTREIIRRAGGPLKVAKAVGRHHATVIGWRRVPAEHVRTVSRMCGIPSHIIRPDVFGAGAADERGAA' A
#
# COMPACT_ATOMS: atom_id res chain seq x y z
N MET A 1 -3.43 -3.23 -11.20
CA MET A 1 -3.03 -1.86 -10.80
C MET A 1 -1.54 -1.86 -10.48
N ASN A 2 -0.79 -0.82 -10.87
CA ASN A 2 0.67 -0.78 -10.74
C ASN A 2 1.11 -0.08 -9.44
N THR A 3 2.25 -0.50 -8.87
CA THR A 3 2.82 0.02 -7.62
C THR A 3 2.96 1.54 -7.60
N ARG A 4 3.41 2.15 -8.70
CA ARG A 4 3.57 3.61 -8.82
C ARG A 4 2.25 4.35 -8.66
N GLU A 5 1.16 3.81 -9.20
CA GLU A 5 -0.16 4.44 -9.11
C GLU A 5 -0.73 4.33 -7.69
N ILE A 6 -0.49 3.21 -7.01
CA ILE A 6 -0.86 3.03 -5.60
C ILE A 6 -0.13 4.07 -4.74
N ILE A 7 1.17 4.24 -4.95
CA ILE A 7 1.99 5.24 -4.24
C ILE A 7 1.51 6.66 -4.55
N ARG A 8 1.17 6.96 -5.81
CA ARG A 8 0.64 8.27 -6.21
C ARG A 8 -0.68 8.57 -5.50
N ARG A 9 -1.62 7.62 -5.45
CA ARG A 9 -2.89 7.75 -4.71
C ARG A 9 -2.69 7.90 -3.20
N ALA A 10 -1.66 7.27 -2.63
CA ALA A 10 -1.29 7.45 -1.23
C ALA A 10 -0.67 8.83 -0.91
N GLY A 11 -0.58 9.74 -1.89
CA GLY A 11 0.00 11.08 -1.72
C GLY A 11 1.48 11.15 -2.09
N GLY A 12 1.98 10.17 -2.84
CA GLY A 12 3.32 10.18 -3.42
C GLY A 12 4.40 9.48 -2.57
N PRO A 13 5.58 9.23 -3.18
CA PRO A 13 6.63 8.42 -2.58
C PRO A 13 7.19 9.01 -1.27
N LEU A 14 7.29 10.34 -1.16
CA LEU A 14 7.79 11.00 0.06
C LEU A 14 6.83 10.83 1.24
N LYS A 15 5.52 10.94 1.01
CA LYS A 15 4.50 10.78 2.06
C LYS A 15 4.41 9.33 2.52
N VAL A 16 4.45 8.39 1.56
CA VAL A 16 4.52 6.95 1.87
C VAL A 16 5.78 6.61 2.65
N ALA A 17 6.95 7.10 2.21
CA ALA A 17 8.23 6.86 2.88
C ALA A 17 8.21 7.28 4.36
N LYS A 18 7.68 8.48 4.64
CA LYS A 18 7.48 8.96 6.01
C LYS A 18 6.55 8.06 6.83
N ALA A 19 5.43 7.63 6.23
CA ALA A 19 4.44 6.80 6.92
C ALA A 19 4.94 5.36 7.22
N VAL A 20 5.81 4.81 6.37
CA VAL A 20 6.36 3.45 6.54
C VAL A 20 7.73 3.44 7.23
N GLY A 21 8.28 4.60 7.60
CA GLY A 21 9.59 4.71 8.21
C GLY A 21 10.75 4.28 7.31
N ARG A 22 10.65 4.53 6.00
CA ARG A 22 11.66 4.15 5.00
C ARG A 22 12.20 5.37 4.28
N HIS A 23 13.35 5.21 3.64
CA HIS A 23 13.92 6.25 2.79
C HIS A 23 13.09 6.42 1.49
N HIS A 24 13.01 7.65 0.98
CA HIS A 24 12.30 7.98 -0.26
C HIS A 24 12.72 7.11 -1.45
N ALA A 25 14.04 6.91 -1.62
CA ALA A 25 14.58 6.08 -2.70
C ALA A 25 14.14 4.62 -2.59
N THR A 26 13.96 4.10 -1.37
CA THR A 26 13.44 2.75 -1.13
C THR A 26 12.03 2.60 -1.70
N VAL A 27 11.16 3.57 -1.46
CA VAL A 27 9.78 3.55 -1.97
C VAL A 27 9.72 3.67 -3.49
N ILE A 28 10.59 4.49 -4.09
CA ILE A 28 10.70 4.58 -5.56
C ILE A 28 11.19 3.26 -6.16
N GLY A 29 12.12 2.57 -5.49
CA GLY A 29 12.67 1.29 -5.92
C GLY A 29 11.72 0.10 -5.77
N TRP A 30 10.55 0.28 -5.15
CA TRP A 30 9.60 -0.81 -4.99
C TRP A 30 9.03 -1.26 -6.33
N ARG A 31 9.44 -2.46 -6.76
CA ARG A 31 8.73 -3.20 -7.81
C ARG A 31 7.30 -3.52 -7.37
N ARG A 32 7.12 -3.84 -6.09
CA ARG A 32 5.83 -4.03 -5.42
C ARG A 32 5.89 -3.53 -3.99
N VAL A 33 4.73 -3.21 -3.41
CA VAL A 33 4.63 -2.86 -1.99
C VAL A 33 5.00 -4.09 -1.13
N PRO A 34 6.00 -3.98 -0.23
CA PRO A 34 6.33 -5.04 0.72
C PRO A 34 5.15 -5.37 1.63
N ALA A 35 4.96 -6.65 1.95
CA ALA A 35 3.78 -7.14 2.68
C ALA A 35 3.58 -6.42 4.02
N GLU A 36 4.67 -6.20 4.76
CA GLU A 36 4.71 -5.46 6.03
C GLU A 36 4.17 -4.03 5.94
N HIS A 37 4.21 -3.40 4.76
CA HIS A 37 3.79 -2.02 4.54
C HIS A 37 2.42 -1.89 3.85
N VAL A 38 1.84 -3.00 3.41
CA VAL A 38 0.57 -2.98 2.65
C VAL A 38 -0.54 -2.36 3.45
N ARG A 39 -0.67 -2.67 4.74
CA ARG A 39 -1.75 -2.15 5.58
C ARG A 39 -1.67 -0.64 5.75
N THR A 40 -0.46 -0.10 5.90
CA THR A 40 -0.23 1.36 5.95
C THR A 40 -0.56 2.01 4.61
N VAL A 41 -0.03 1.46 3.50
CA VAL A 41 -0.29 2.00 2.15
C VAL A 41 -1.78 1.91 1.81
N SER A 42 -2.45 0.82 2.16
CA SER A 42 -3.89 0.59 1.99
C SER A 42 -4.72 1.70 2.64
N ARG A 43 -4.45 2.01 3.90
CA ARG A 43 -5.09 3.12 4.62
C ARG A 43 -4.84 4.48 3.95
N MET A 44 -3.63 4.71 3.44
CA MET A 44 -3.29 5.99 2.81
C MET A 44 -3.93 6.20 1.44
N CYS A 45 -4.06 5.14 0.63
CA CYS A 45 -4.64 5.25 -0.71
C CYS A 45 -6.13 4.87 -0.78
N GLY A 46 -6.71 4.34 0.29
CA GLY A 46 -8.08 3.84 0.35
C GLY A 46 -8.32 2.58 -0.49
N ILE A 47 -7.25 1.85 -0.85
CA ILE A 47 -7.34 0.62 -1.64
C ILE A 47 -7.20 -0.59 -0.71
N PRO A 48 -8.06 -1.61 -0.82
CA PRO A 48 -7.96 -2.79 0.04
C PRO A 48 -6.64 -3.55 -0.16
N SER A 49 -6.15 -4.17 0.92
CA SER A 49 -4.87 -4.90 0.95
C SER A 49 -4.80 -6.04 -0.08
N HIS A 50 -5.91 -6.72 -0.33
CA HIS A 50 -6.01 -7.79 -1.33
C HIS A 50 -5.87 -7.29 -2.78
N ILE A 51 -6.15 -6.02 -3.07
CA ILE A 51 -5.91 -5.43 -4.39
C ILE A 51 -4.44 -5.04 -4.55
N ILE A 52 -3.78 -4.62 -3.47
CA ILE A 52 -2.36 -4.23 -3.47
C ILE A 52 -1.45 -5.48 -3.54
N ARG A 53 -1.77 -6.51 -2.76
CA ARG A 53 -1.02 -7.78 -2.66
C ARG A 53 -1.97 -8.98 -2.65
N PRO A 54 -2.59 -9.33 -3.80
CA PRO A 54 -3.50 -10.48 -3.88
C PRO A 54 -2.83 -11.81 -3.55
N ASP A 55 -1.53 -11.92 -3.82
CA ASP A 55 -0.70 -13.10 -3.51
C ASP A 55 -0.50 -13.35 -2.01
N VAL A 56 -0.66 -12.33 -1.16
CA VAL A 56 -0.48 -12.45 0.30
C VAL A 56 -1.83 -12.51 1.01
N PHE A 57 -2.76 -11.65 0.60
CA PHE A 57 -4.02 -11.47 1.33
C PHE A 57 -5.18 -12.28 0.73
N GLY A 58 -5.03 -12.83 -0.48
CA GLY A 58 -6.07 -13.63 -1.15
C GLY A 58 -7.37 -12.85 -1.41
N ALA A 59 -8.31 -13.47 -2.13
CA ALA A 59 -9.62 -12.87 -2.39
C ALA A 59 -10.55 -12.85 -1.15
N GLY A 60 -10.20 -13.60 -0.10
CA GLY A 60 -11.01 -13.77 1.11
C GLY A 60 -10.76 -12.74 2.22
N ALA A 61 -9.71 -11.90 2.11
CA ALA A 61 -9.49 -10.81 3.05
C ALA A 61 -10.38 -9.60 2.68
N ALA A 62 -11.69 -9.79 2.81
CA ALA A 62 -12.58 -8.70 3.16
C ALA A 62 -12.08 -8.16 4.51
N ASP A 63 -11.35 -7.05 4.49
CA ASP A 63 -11.00 -6.31 5.71
C ASP A 63 -12.33 -5.82 6.30
N GLU A 64 -12.82 -6.57 7.27
CA GLU A 64 -14.18 -6.53 7.82
C GLU A 64 -14.61 -5.23 8.50
N ARG A 65 -13.87 -4.11 8.50
CA ARG A 65 -14.36 -2.87 9.13
C ARG A 65 -13.77 -1.60 8.52
N GLY A 66 -14.64 -0.76 7.95
CA GLY A 66 -14.24 0.59 7.57
C GLY A 66 -15.27 1.48 6.89
N ALA A 67 -16.56 1.38 7.21
CA ALA A 67 -17.54 2.47 7.04
C ALA A 67 -18.80 2.17 7.88
N ALA A 68 -18.71 2.48 9.17
CA ALA A 68 -19.85 2.77 10.05
C ALA A 68 -19.75 4.24 10.44
#